data_AF-A0A1I7N593-F1
#
_entry.id   AF-A0A1I7N593-F1
#
_cell.length_a   1.000
_cell.length_b   1.000
_cell.length_c   1.000
_cell.angle_alpha   90.00
_cell.angle_beta   90.00
_cell.angle_gamma   90.00
#
_symmetry.space_group_name_H-M   'P 1'
#
loop_
_entity.id
_entity.type
_entity.pdbx_description
1 polymer ?
#
loop_
_entity_poly.entity_id
_entity_poly.type
_entity_poly.pdbx_seq_one_letter_code
_entity_poly.pdbx_strand_id
1 'polypeptide(L)'
;MPETNRLSDRRIVNYNRLQSDVAAMNYVIRFAKPSGALGLATIRACNRMISVANRLYKREHGMPQFRLLIEDEPLYLADLQILVTRLTAAGNTFEARYAHYKAEALRKAAEERERLLKLDADGFPSKHP
;
A
#
# COMPACT_ATOMS: atom_id res chain seq x y z
N MET A 1 16.50 -19.65 14.76
CA MET A 1 15.20 -19.46 14.08
C MET A 1 15.10 -17.99 13.73
N PRO A 2 14.81 -17.57 12.49
CA PRO A 2 14.61 -16.14 12.26
C PRO A 2 13.32 -15.75 12.98
N GLU A 3 13.41 -14.79 13.90
CA GLU A 3 12.24 -14.19 14.53
C GLU A 3 11.24 -13.81 13.44
N THR A 4 10.00 -14.28 13.59
CA THR A 4 8.95 -13.97 12.64
C THR A 4 8.75 -12.46 12.65
N ASN A 5 9.24 -11.79 11.61
CA ASN A 5 9.11 -10.36 11.42
C ASN A 5 7.63 -10.05 11.18
N ARG A 6 6.85 -9.97 12.26
CA ARG A 6 5.42 -9.68 12.22
C ARG A 6 5.20 -8.17 12.31
N LEU A 7 4.49 -7.62 11.33
CA LEU A 7 3.96 -6.28 11.37
C LEU A 7 2.84 -6.19 12.40
N SER A 8 2.78 -5.06 13.12
CA SER A 8 1.62 -4.71 13.94
C SER A 8 0.46 -4.24 13.05
N ASP A 9 -0.77 -4.42 13.52
CA ASP A 9 -1.99 -4.01 12.80
C ASP A 9 -1.95 -2.54 12.37
N ARG A 10 -1.43 -1.67 13.24
CA ARG A 10 -1.23 -0.24 12.92
C ARG A 10 -0.31 -0.04 11.71
N ARG A 11 0.76 -0.83 11.57
CA ARG A 11 1.66 -0.76 10.40
C ARG A 11 0.95 -1.26 9.14
N ILE A 12 0.17 -2.33 9.25
CA ILE A 12 -0.63 -2.87 8.13
C ILE A 12 -1.64 -1.83 7.64
N VAL A 13 -2.41 -1.22 8.53
CA VAL A 13 -3.38 -0.17 8.18
C VAL A 13 -2.70 1.03 7.53
N ASN A 14 -1.58 1.50 8.09
CA ASN A 14 -0.82 2.60 7.50
C ASN A 14 -0.26 2.26 6.11
N TYR A 15 0.21 1.02 5.92
CA TYR A 15 0.68 0.55 4.63
C TYR A 15 -0.45 0.53 3.59
N ASN A 16 -1.61 -0.02 3.95
CA ASN A 16 -2.77 -0.07 3.05
C ASN A 16 -3.23 1.33 2.63
N ARG A 17 -3.29 2.28 3.58
CA ARG A 17 -3.61 3.69 3.28
C ARG A 17 -2.61 4.30 2.31
N LEU A 18 -1.31 4.10 2.54
CA LEU A 18 -0.27 4.57 1.63
C LEU A 18 -0.43 3.98 0.22
N GLN A 19 -0.74 2.68 0.11
CA GLN A 19 -0.96 2.04 -1.20
C GLN A 19 -2.18 2.59 -1.93
N SER A 20 -3.27 2.88 -1.21
CA SER A 20 -4.45 3.55 -1.79
C SER A 20 -4.08 4.92 -2.36
N ASP A 21 -3.31 5.73 -1.63
CA ASP A 21 -2.86 7.05 -2.10
C ASP A 21 -1.93 6.94 -3.33
N VAL A 22 -1.00 5.97 -3.33
CA VAL A 22 -0.11 5.69 -4.47
C VAL A 22 -0.90 5.24 -5.70
N ALA A 23 -1.92 4.40 -5.52
CA ALA A 23 -2.79 3.96 -6.60
C ALA A 23 -3.60 5.13 -7.19
N ALA A 24 -4.15 5.99 -6.34
CA ALA A 24 -4.87 7.19 -6.77
C ALA A 24 -3.96 8.14 -7.57
N MET A 25 -2.73 8.38 -7.11
CA MET A 25 -1.77 9.20 -7.85
C MET A 25 -1.37 8.57 -9.19
N ASN A 26 -1.16 7.26 -9.24
CA ASN A 26 -0.92 6.54 -10.49
C ASN A 26 -2.08 6.72 -11.48
N TYR A 27 -3.33 6.68 -11.01
CA TYR A 27 -4.50 6.91 -11.83
C TYR A 27 -4.50 8.34 -12.41
N VAL A 28 -4.27 9.36 -11.57
CA VAL A 28 -4.21 10.76 -12.01
C VAL A 28 -3.14 10.97 -13.10
N ILE A 29 -1.94 10.42 -12.90
CA ILE A 29 -0.84 10.56 -13.87
C ILE A 29 -1.19 9.90 -15.21
N ARG A 30 -1.77 8.70 -15.18
CA ARG A 30 -2.04 7.91 -16.40
C ARG A 30 -3.24 8.42 -17.19
N PHE A 31 -4.31 8.81 -16.49
CA PHE A 31 -5.61 9.06 -17.11
C PHE A 31 -5.97 10.54 -17.14
N ALA A 32 -5.71 11.31 -16.08
CA ALA A 32 -6.04 12.73 -16.06
C ALA A 32 -5.02 13.59 -16.81
N LYS A 33 -3.77 13.12 -16.97
CA LYS A 33 -2.67 13.76 -17.72
C LYS A 33 -2.58 15.28 -17.48
N PRO A 34 -2.47 15.72 -16.22
CA PRO A 34 -2.44 17.16 -15.91
C PRO A 34 -1.18 17.80 -16.52
N SER A 35 -1.32 19.02 -17.05
CA SER A 35 -0.20 19.78 -17.62
C SER A 35 0.27 20.90 -16.68
N GLY A 36 1.52 21.32 -16.85
CA GLY A 36 2.12 22.42 -16.07
C GLY A 36 2.77 21.99 -14.75
N ALA A 37 3.02 22.99 -13.89
CA ALA A 37 3.59 22.79 -12.57
C ALA A 37 2.53 22.26 -11.59
N LEU A 38 2.96 21.42 -10.65
CA LEU A 38 2.11 20.90 -9.60
C LEU A 38 1.75 22.01 -8.61
N GLY A 39 0.47 22.11 -8.27
CA GLY A 39 0.02 23.00 -7.22
C GLY A 39 0.50 22.58 -5.83
N LEU A 40 0.56 23.54 -4.92
CA LEU A 40 0.97 23.36 -3.52
C LEU A 40 0.22 22.23 -2.79
N ALA A 41 -1.07 22.06 -3.09
CA ALA A 41 -1.88 20.99 -2.50
C ALA A 41 -1.35 19.58 -2.88
N THR A 42 -0.92 19.41 -4.13
CA THR A 42 -0.32 18.16 -4.63
C THR A 42 1.03 17.92 -3.98
N ILE A 43 1.89 18.96 -3.90
CA ILE A 43 3.19 18.86 -3.23
C ILE A 43 3.02 18.41 -1.77
N ARG A 44 2.08 19.00 -1.05
CA ARG A 44 1.75 18.62 0.33
C ARG A 44 1.22 17.19 0.44
N ALA A 45 0.41 16.74 -0.51
CA ALA A 45 -0.05 15.35 -0.56
C ALA A 45 1.12 14.39 -0.75
N CYS A 46 2.03 14.67 -1.69
CA CYS A 46 3.25 13.90 -1.90
C CYS A 46 4.14 13.87 -0.63
N ASN A 47 4.31 15.01 0.04
CA ASN A 47 5.09 15.08 1.29
C ASN A 47 4.48 14.25 2.42
N ARG A 48 3.15 14.17 2.52
CA ARG A 48 2.47 13.25 3.45
C ARG A 48 2.77 11.79 3.11
N MET A 49 2.66 11.40 1.84
CA MET A 49 2.97 10.04 1.39
C MET A 49 4.43 9.67 1.67
N ILE A 50 5.37 10.55 1.35
CA ILE A 50 6.80 10.40 1.64
C ILE A 50 7.04 10.20 3.14
N SER A 51 6.41 11.01 3.99
CA SER A 51 6.56 10.93 5.43
C SER A 51 6.06 9.59 5.99
N VAL A 52 4.91 9.11 5.49
CA VAL A 52 4.35 7.81 5.86
C VAL A 52 5.24 6.67 5.38
N ALA A 53 5.70 6.70 4.12
CA ALA A 53 6.61 5.71 3.54
C ALA A 53 7.91 5.62 4.35
N ASN A 54 8.58 6.74 4.60
CA ASN A 54 9.80 6.78 5.40
C ASN A 54 9.58 6.20 6.80
N ARG A 55 8.45 6.50 7.45
CA ARG A 55 8.13 5.97 8.78
C ARG A 55 7.90 4.46 8.76
N LEU A 56 7.21 3.95 7.73
CA LEU A 56 6.95 2.51 7.56
C LEU A 56 8.24 1.73 7.28
N TYR A 57 9.09 2.29 6.43
CA TYR A 57 10.27 1.62 5.90
C TYR A 57 11.53 1.82 6.75
N LYS A 58 11.56 2.77 7.68
CA LYS A 58 12.73 3.08 8.54
C LYS A 58 13.34 1.84 9.22
N ARG A 59 12.54 0.84 9.56
CA ARG A 59 12.97 -0.37 10.28
C ARG A 59 13.33 -1.54 9.36
N GLU A 60 13.18 -1.38 8.05
CA GLU A 60 13.37 -2.44 7.07
C GLU A 60 14.73 -2.29 6.38
N HIS A 61 15.62 -3.26 6.58
CA HIS A 61 16.95 -3.23 5.99
C HIS A 61 16.90 -3.17 4.46
N GLY A 62 17.57 -2.21 3.82
CA GLY A 62 17.64 -2.09 2.36
C GLY A 62 16.40 -1.45 1.71
N MET A 63 15.50 -0.85 2.50
CA MET A 63 14.42 -0.02 1.95
C MET A 63 14.89 1.42 1.69
N PRO A 64 14.34 2.09 0.66
CA PRO A 64 14.73 3.46 0.32
C PRO A 64 14.20 4.48 1.33
N GLN A 65 14.95 5.57 1.49
CA GLN A 65 14.48 6.80 2.12
C GLN A 65 14.21 7.86 1.05
N PHE A 66 13.11 8.57 1.20
CA PHE A 66 12.66 9.60 0.28
C PHE A 66 12.87 10.98 0.89
N ARG A 67 13.42 11.92 0.11
CA ARG A 67 13.51 13.32 0.50
C ARG A 67 12.14 13.98 0.34
N LEU A 68 11.78 14.87 1.25
CA LEU A 68 10.61 15.73 1.08
C LEU A 68 10.82 16.71 -0.08
N LEU A 69 9.74 17.00 -0.78
CA LEU A 69 9.64 18.00 -1.82
C LEU A 69 9.67 19.39 -1.20
N ILE A 70 10.33 20.33 -1.87
CA ILE A 70 10.41 21.73 -1.45
C ILE A 70 9.17 22.46 -2.01
N GLU A 71 8.42 23.15 -1.15
CA GLU A 71 7.15 23.80 -1.54
C GLU A 71 7.35 24.99 -2.49
N ASP A 72 8.53 25.62 -2.45
CA ASP A 72 8.87 26.80 -3.25
C ASP A 72 9.54 26.47 -4.60
N GLU A 73 9.79 25.19 -4.88
CA GLU A 73 10.40 24.76 -6.13
C GLU A 73 9.32 24.27 -7.12
N PRO A 74 9.39 24.67 -8.40
CA PRO A 74 8.46 24.18 -9.40
C PRO A 74 8.70 22.68 -9.63
N LEU A 75 7.67 21.89 -9.32
CA LEU A 75 7.62 20.45 -9.59
C LEU A 75 6.72 20.21 -10.79
N TYR A 76 7.14 19.34 -11.69
CA TYR A 76 6.38 19.01 -12.90
C TYR A 76 5.84 17.58 -12.85
N LEU A 77 4.99 17.25 -13.82
CA LEU A 77 4.41 15.91 -13.93
C LEU A 77 5.49 14.81 -14.01
N ALA A 78 6.62 15.08 -14.65
CA ALA A 78 7.74 14.15 -14.74
C ALA A 78 8.29 13.79 -13.34
N ASP A 79 8.47 14.78 -12.47
CA ASP A 79 8.94 14.58 -11.10
C ASP A 79 7.93 13.77 -10.28
N LEU A 80 6.64 14.08 -10.43
CA LEU A 80 5.56 13.32 -9.81
C LEU A 80 5.57 11.86 -10.26
N GLN A 81 5.73 11.61 -11.56
CA GLN A 81 5.79 10.27 -12.12
C GLN A 81 6.98 9.48 -11.58
N ILE A 82 8.14 10.11 -11.48
CA ILE A 82 9.33 9.49 -10.87
C ILE A 82 9.04 9.15 -9.40
N LEU A 83 8.50 10.08 -8.62
CA LEU A 83 8.19 9.86 -7.20
C LEU A 83 7.22 8.70 -7.02
N VAL A 84 6.10 8.70 -7.75
CA VAL A 84 5.06 7.67 -7.64
C VAL A 84 5.58 6.31 -8.08
N THR A 85 6.40 6.25 -9.13
CA THR A 85 7.06 5.02 -9.56
C THR A 85 7.99 4.47 -8.47
N ARG A 86 8.81 5.32 -7.85
CA ARG A 86 9.71 4.90 -6.76
C ARG A 86 8.95 4.46 -5.51
N LEU A 87 7.87 5.15 -5.15
CA LEU A 87 6.99 4.74 -4.04
C LEU A 87 6.32 3.40 -4.31
N THR A 88 5.87 3.17 -5.55
CA THR A 88 5.29 1.89 -6.00
C THR A 88 6.31 0.76 -5.90
N ALA A 89 7.54 0.97 -6.40
CA ALA A 89 8.62 -0.02 -6.32
C ALA A 89 9.01 -0.37 -4.88
N ALA A 90 9.04 0.63 -3.99
CA ALA A 90 9.25 0.41 -2.56
C ALA A 90 8.10 -0.39 -1.95
N GLY A 91 6.85 -0.05 -2.26
CA GLY A 91 5.66 -0.80 -1.86
C GLY A 91 5.76 -2.27 -2.23
N ASN A 92 6.06 -2.57 -3.49
CA ASN A 92 6.23 -3.94 -3.99
C ASN A 92 7.34 -4.69 -3.25
N THR A 93 8.48 -4.04 -3.00
CA THR A 93 9.60 -4.63 -2.24
C THR A 93 9.19 -4.94 -0.79
N PHE A 94 8.43 -4.04 -0.17
CA PHE A 94 7.89 -4.25 1.18
C PHE A 94 6.90 -5.43 1.19
N GLU A 95 5.94 -5.45 0.27
CA GLU A 95 4.97 -6.54 0.11
C GLU A 95 5.63 -7.89 -0.10
N ALA A 96 6.68 -7.97 -0.93
CA ALA A 96 7.40 -9.22 -1.17
C ALA A 96 7.99 -9.81 0.13
N ARG A 97 8.48 -8.97 1.05
CA ARG A 97 9.01 -9.41 2.36
C ARG A 97 7.92 -9.93 3.28
N TYR A 98 6.71 -9.39 3.14
CA TYR A 98 5.56 -9.70 3.98
C TYR A 98 4.51 -10.55 3.25
N ALA A 99 4.89 -11.24 2.16
CA ALA A 99 3.98 -12.01 1.33
C ALA A 99 3.18 -13.09 2.10
N HIS A 100 3.74 -13.57 3.21
CA HIS A 100 3.07 -14.51 4.12
C HIS A 100 1.78 -13.95 4.73
N TYR A 101 1.67 -12.63 4.95
CA TYR A 101 0.41 -12.01 5.39
C TYR A 101 -0.70 -12.15 4.34
N LYS A 102 -0.35 -12.03 3.06
CA LYS A 102 -1.30 -12.21 1.95
C LYS A 102 -1.72 -13.67 1.82
N ALA A 103 -0.77 -14.59 1.96
CA ALA A 103 -1.06 -16.03 1.98
C ALA A 103 -1.99 -16.41 3.15
N GLU A 104 -1.74 -15.87 4.34
CA GLU A 104 -2.59 -16.11 5.52
C GLU A 104 -4.00 -15.54 5.33
N ALA A 105 -4.12 -14.33 4.78
CA ALA A 105 -5.43 -13.73 4.47
C ALA A 105 -6.22 -14.55 3.44
N LEU A 106 -5.57 -15.05 2.38
CA LEU A 106 -6.19 -15.91 1.38
C LEU A 106 -6.65 -17.25 1.99
N ARG A 107 -5.83 -17.84 2.87
CA ARG A 107 -6.19 -19.09 3.56
C ARG A 107 -7.44 -18.90 4.42
N LYS A 108 -7.48 -17.84 5.25
CA LYS A 108 -8.66 -17.50 6.07
C LYS A 108 -9.91 -17.25 5.23
N ALA A 109 -9.77 -16.57 4.09
CA ALA A 109 -10.88 -16.34 3.17
C ALA A 109 -11.40 -17.64 2.54
N ALA A 110 -10.50 -18.58 2.21
CA ALA A 110 -10.88 -19.90 1.70
C ALA A 110 -11.58 -20.75 2.77
N GLU A 111 -11.04 -20.76 4.00
CA GLU A 111 -11.64 -21.44 5.16
C GLU A 111 -13.05 -20.90 5.45
N GLU A 112 -13.25 -19.58 5.43
CA GLU A 112 -14.56 -18.98 5.65
C GLU A 112 -15.53 -19.28 4.49
N ARG A 113 -15.05 -19.27 3.24
CA ARG A 113 -15.86 -19.68 2.09
C ARG A 113 -16.29 -21.15 2.21
N GLU A 114 -15.39 -22.04 2.58
CA GLU A 114 -15.70 -23.46 2.79
C GLU A 114 -16.71 -23.64 3.93
N ARG A 115 -16.55 -22.87 5.01
CA ARG A 115 -17.52 -22.84 6.12
C ARG A 115 -18.90 -22.43 5.62
N LEU A 116 -19.01 -21.33 4.87
CA LEU A 116 -20.27 -20.84 4.32
C LEU A 116 -20.92 -21.85 3.35
N LEU A 117 -20.12 -22.58 2.56
CA LEU A 117 -20.63 -23.62 1.66
C LEU A 117 -21.17 -24.86 2.41
N LYS A 118 -20.73 -25.10 3.65
CA LYS A 118 -21.23 -26.19 4.51
C LYS A 118 -22.46 -25.79 5.33
N LEU A 119 -22.92 -24.54 5.21
CA LEU A 119 -24.15 -24.06 5.83
C LEU A 119 -25.30 -24.16 4.81
N ASP A 120 -26.47 -24.61 5.26
CA ASP A 120 -27.71 -24.53 4.48
C ASP A 120 -28.18 -23.07 4.37
N ALA A 121 -29.23 -22.80 3.57
CA ALA A 121 -29.79 -21.45 3.35
C ALA A 121 -30.16 -20.71 4.65
N ASP A 122 -30.38 -21.45 5.73
CA ASP A 122 -30.80 -20.96 7.05
C ASP A 122 -29.60 -20.65 7.98
N GLY A 123 -28.36 -20.87 7.51
CA GLY A 123 -27.13 -20.61 8.27
C GLY A 123 -26.75 -21.70 9.29
N PHE A 124 -27.42 -22.85 9.25
CA PHE A 124 -27.11 -24.03 10.09
C PHE A 124 -26.25 -25.05 9.32
N PRO A 125 -25.41 -25.85 10.01
CA PRO A 125 -24.62 -26.91 9.36
C PRO A 125 -25.53 -27.87 8.60
N SER A 126 -25.18 -28.19 7.34
CA SER A 126 -25.99 -29.08 6.49
C SER A 126 -26.14 -30.46 7.14
N LYS A 127 -27.36 -31.00 7.14
CA LYS A 127 -27.72 -32.25 7.86
C LYS A 127 -27.38 -33.55 7.10
N HIS A 128 -26.77 -33.45 5.92
CA HIS A 128 -26.44 -34.61 5.10
C HIS A 128 -24.91 -34.75 4.93
N PRO A 129 -24.31 -35.92 5.30
CA PRO A 129 -22.90 -36.21 5.10
C PRO A 129 -22.53 -36.47 3.63
#